data_AF-A0A2N5FKW9-F1
#
_entry.id   AF-A0A2N5FKW9-F1
#
_cell.length_a   1.000
_cell.length_b   1.000
_cell.length_c   1.000
_cell.angle_alpha   90.00
_cell.angle_beta   90.00
_cell.angle_gamma   90.00
#
_symmetry.space_group_name_H-M   'P 1'
#
loop_
_entity.id
_entity.type
_entity.pdbx_description
1 polymer ?
#
loop_
_entity_poly.entity_id
_entity_poly.type
_entity_poly.pdbx_seq_one_letter_code
_entity_poly.pdbx_strand_id
1 'polypeptide(L)'
;MDVNVVAGIAIIVFLCYVGGRYILSGIEYTMISTEKEYKKERKIIFLKAAGFIAISLAVFSIFIEVPTRFEEWIETFGFLVLAGFFMFFTSYISLKRSFQRNKDLQDDSE
;
A
#
# COMPACT_ATOMS: atom_id res chain seq x y z
N MET A 1 12.12 12.49 27.74
CA MET A 1 12.00 11.85 26.42
C MET A 1 13.17 12.35 25.60
N ASP A 2 14.01 11.46 25.09
CA ASP A 2 15.24 11.84 24.40
C ASP A 2 14.96 12.61 23.11
N VAL A 3 15.84 13.55 22.77
CA VAL A 3 15.72 14.39 21.55
C VAL A 3 15.59 13.51 20.29
N ASN A 4 16.32 12.39 20.24
CA ASN A 4 16.24 11.43 19.13
C ASN A 4 14.84 10.81 19.00
N VAL A 5 14.19 10.48 20.12
CA VAL A 5 12.84 9.90 20.13
C VAL A 5 11.83 10.93 19.67
N VAL A 6 11.95 12.18 20.14
CA VAL A 6 11.07 13.29 19.72
C VAL A 6 11.22 13.58 18.23
N ALA A 7 12.45 13.63 17.72
CA ALA A 7 12.72 13.82 16.30
C ALA A 7 12.16 12.66 15.45
N GLY A 8 12.33 11.41 15.89
CA GLY A 8 11.78 10.24 15.23
C GLY A 8 10.26 10.29 15.11
N ILE A 9 9.56 10.64 16.21
CA ILE A 9 8.09 10.80 16.20
C ILE A 9 7.67 11.89 15.21
N ALA A 10 8.35 13.04 15.21
CA ALA A 10 8.03 14.14 14.30
C ALA A 10 8.17 13.73 12.82
N ILE A 11 9.21 12.96 12.48
CA ILE A 11 9.40 12.43 11.12
C ILE A 11 8.27 11.47 10.75
N ILE A 12 7.92 10.54 11.64
CA ILE A 12 6.83 9.58 11.38
C ILE A 12 5.51 10.33 11.14
N VAL A 13 5.16 11.29 12.00
CA VAL A 13 3.94 12.09 11.85
C VAL A 13 3.94 12.85 10.52
N PHE A 14 5.07 13.46 10.14
CA PHE A 14 5.20 14.17 8.86
C PHE A 14 5.00 13.24 7.66
N LEU A 15 5.65 12.07 7.65
CA LEU A 15 5.51 11.09 6.57
C LEU A 15 4.08 10.55 6.48
N CYS A 16 3.45 10.25 7.63
CA CYS A 16 2.05 9.83 7.67
C CYS A 16 1.10 10.92 7.16
N TYR A 17 1.33 12.18 7.51
CA TYR A 17 0.51 13.30 7.04
C TYR A 17 0.62 13.49 5.52
N VAL A 18 1.85 13.58 4.99
CA VAL A 18 2.09 13.79 3.55
C VAL A 18 1.61 12.58 2.74
N GLY A 19 2.00 11.38 3.16
CA GLY A 19 1.59 10.14 2.50
C GLY A 19 0.08 9.94 2.54
N GLY A 20 -0.54 10.16 3.70
CA GLY A 20 -2.00 10.09 3.87
C GLY A 20 -2.72 11.07 2.95
N ARG A 21 -2.28 12.34 2.90
CA ARG A 21 -2.85 13.35 1.99
C ARG A 21 -2.71 12.94 0.52
N TYR A 22 -1.56 12.39 0.14
CA TYR A 22 -1.32 11.91 -1.21
C TYR A 22 -2.26 10.76 -1.58
N ILE A 23 -2.37 9.74 -0.73
CA ILE A 23 -3.28 8.59 -0.92
C ILE A 23 -4.73 9.08 -1.02
N LEU A 24 -5.14 9.98 -0.13
CA LEU A 24 -6.49 10.54 -0.10
C LEU A 24 -6.80 11.42 -1.32
N SER A 25 -5.80 11.95 -2.00
CA SER A 25 -5.99 12.74 -3.22
C SER A 25 -6.46 11.89 -4.42
N GLY A 26 -6.22 10.57 -4.37
CA GLY A 26 -6.63 9.64 -5.42
C GLY A 26 -6.06 9.96 -6.80
N ILE A 27 -4.98 10.75 -6.88
CA ILE A 27 -4.43 11.23 -8.15
C ILE A 27 -3.84 10.11 -9.02
N GLU A 28 -3.58 8.95 -8.41
CA GLU A 28 -3.03 7.78 -9.09
C GLU A 28 -4.06 7.14 -10.06
N TYR A 29 -5.36 7.44 -9.89
CA TYR A 29 -6.45 6.78 -10.61
C TYR A 29 -7.44 7.75 -11.27
N THR A 30 -6.98 8.93 -11.69
CA THR A 30 -7.80 10.03 -12.23
C THR A 30 -8.66 9.67 -13.45
N MET A 31 -8.33 8.60 -14.17
CA MET A 31 -9.02 8.18 -15.40
C MET A 31 -10.06 7.07 -15.18
N ILE A 32 -10.25 6.60 -13.95
CA ILE A 32 -11.15 5.47 -13.65
C ILE A 32 -12.53 6.01 -13.29
N SER A 33 -13.48 5.93 -14.22
CA SER A 33 -14.88 6.35 -14.01
C SER A 33 -15.87 5.18 -14.11
N THR A 34 -15.48 4.05 -14.70
CA THR A 34 -16.39 2.91 -14.88
C THR A 34 -16.21 1.82 -13.83
N GLU A 35 -17.29 1.11 -13.49
CA GLU A 35 -17.22 -0.04 -12.57
C GLU A 35 -16.30 -1.17 -13.08
N LYS A 36 -16.23 -1.35 -14.40
CA LYS A 36 -15.40 -2.39 -15.03
C LYS A 36 -13.92 -2.11 -14.77
N GLU A 37 -13.49 -0.86 -14.93
CA GLU A 37 -12.12 -0.43 -14.66
C GLU A 37 -11.79 -0.51 -13.18
N TYR A 38 -12.70 -0.10 -12.29
CA TYR A 38 -12.51 -0.24 -10.84
C TYR A 38 -12.28 -1.70 -10.40
N LYS A 39 -13.11 -2.63 -10.90
CA LYS A 39 -12.96 -4.06 -10.59
C LYS A 39 -11.66 -4.64 -11.18
N LYS A 40 -11.24 -4.18 -12.35
CA LYS A 40 -9.97 -4.57 -12.98
C LYS A 40 -8.78 -4.09 -12.17
N GLU A 41 -8.75 -2.81 -11.79
CA GLU A 41 -7.61 -2.27 -11.05
C GLU A 41 -7.51 -2.80 -9.64
N ARG A 42 -8.63 -3.08 -8.97
CA ARG A 42 -8.60 -3.77 -7.67
C ARG A 42 -7.88 -5.13 -7.77
N LYS A 43 -8.07 -5.88 -8.86
CA LYS A 43 -7.35 -7.14 -9.08
C LYS A 43 -5.87 -6.91 -9.37
N ILE A 44 -5.53 -5.85 -10.10
CA ILE A 44 -4.13 -5.49 -10.39
C ILE A 44 -3.41 -5.08 -9.10
N ILE A 45 -4.04 -4.28 -8.24
CA ILE A 45 -3.48 -3.92 -6.91
C ILE A 45 -3.22 -5.19 -6.09
N PHE A 46 -4.18 -6.12 -6.06
CA PHE A 46 -4.00 -7.39 -5.36
C PHE A 46 -2.84 -8.21 -5.94
N LEU A 47 -2.74 -8.31 -7.27
CA LEU A 47 -1.66 -9.05 -7.93
C LEU A 47 -0.30 -8.38 -7.71
N LYS A 48 -0.24 -7.05 -7.69
CA LYS A 48 0.98 -6.29 -7.35
C LYS A 48 1.41 -6.55 -5.91
N ALA A 49 0.49 -6.53 -4.95
CA ALA A 49 0.80 -6.81 -3.55
C ALA A 49 1.25 -8.26 -3.34
N ALA A 50 0.55 -9.24 -3.95
CA ALA A 50 0.95 -10.64 -3.91
C ALA A 50 2.30 -10.88 -4.61
N GLY A 51 2.52 -10.25 -5.76
CA GLY A 51 3.78 -10.29 -6.49
C GLY A 51 4.93 -9.68 -5.69
N PHE A 52 4.70 -8.56 -5.00
CA PHE A 52 5.67 -7.97 -4.09
C PHE A 52 6.08 -8.95 -2.98
N ILE A 53 5.11 -9.55 -2.28
CA ILE A 53 5.38 -10.54 -1.23
C ILE A 53 6.17 -11.73 -1.80
N ALA A 54 5.74 -12.28 -2.94
CA ALA A 54 6.38 -13.44 -3.55
C ALA A 54 7.82 -13.15 -4.00
N ILE A 55 8.05 -12.01 -4.67
CA ILE A 55 9.38 -11.58 -5.09
C ILE A 55 10.27 -11.30 -3.89
N SER A 56 9.77 -10.60 -2.87
CA SER A 56 10.54 -10.32 -1.65
C SER A 56 10.92 -11.60 -0.91
N LEU A 57 10.04 -12.60 -0.82
CA LEU A 57 10.36 -13.90 -0.25
C LEU A 57 11.40 -14.66 -1.08
N ALA A 58 11.29 -14.63 -2.41
CA ALA A 58 12.27 -15.26 -3.29
C ALA A 58 13.66 -14.61 -3.14
N VAL A 59 13.72 -13.28 -3.11
CA VAL A 59 14.95 -12.52 -2.86
C VAL A 59 15.52 -12.87 -1.48
N PHE A 60 14.69 -12.85 -0.44
CA PHE A 60 15.12 -13.23 0.91
C PHE A 60 15.76 -14.62 0.93
N SER A 61 15.14 -15.58 0.26
CA SER A 61 15.63 -16.97 0.20
C SER A 61 16.96 -17.14 -0.57
N ILE A 62 17.31 -16.20 -1.45
CA ILE A 62 18.56 -16.22 -2.23
C ILE A 62 19.71 -15.56 -1.47
N PHE A 63 19.42 -14.45 -0.79
CA PHE A 63 20.46 -13.58 -0.20
C PHE A 63 20.70 -13.82 1.29
N ILE A 64 19.75 -14.42 2.01
CA ILE A 64 19.82 -14.61 3.46
C ILE A 64 19.81 -16.11 3.76
N GLU A 65 20.63 -16.54 4.71
CA GLU A 65 20.61 -17.93 5.17
C GLU A 65 19.21 -18.31 5.63
N VAL A 66 18.75 -19.48 5.16
CA VAL A 66 17.41 -19.96 5.46
C VAL A 66 17.27 -20.11 6.98
N PRO A 67 16.31 -19.42 7.61
CA PRO A 67 16.15 -19.49 9.06
C PRO A 67 15.88 -20.94 9.48
N THR A 68 16.62 -21.41 10.48
CA THR A 68 16.46 -22.78 11.00
C THR A 68 15.35 -22.87 12.04
N ARG A 69 14.94 -21.72 12.59
CA ARG A 69 13.89 -21.60 13.60
C ARG A 69 12.59 -21.09 12.99
N PHE A 70 11.48 -21.67 13.44
CA PHE A 70 10.14 -21.26 13.01
C PHE A 70 9.80 -19.81 13.41
N GLU A 71 10.32 -19.34 14.55
CA GLU A 71 10.11 -17.97 15.03
C GLU A 71 10.67 -16.92 14.06
N GLU A 72 11.88 -17.13 13.56
CA GLU A 72 12.56 -16.24 12.60
C GLU A 72 11.83 -16.19 11.24
N TRP A 73 11.24 -17.32 10.85
CA TRP A 73 10.36 -17.40 9.68
C TRP A 73 9.09 -16.57 9.87
N ILE A 74 8.46 -16.64 11.04
CA ILE A 74 7.27 -15.84 11.35
C ILE A 74 7.61 -14.35 11.36
N GLU A 75 8.73 -13.95 11.96
CA GLU A 75 9.14 -12.54 12.00
C GLU A 75 9.33 -11.97 10.60
N THR A 76 10.08 -12.69 9.75
CA THR A 76 10.34 -12.28 8.37
C THR A 76 9.08 -12.27 7.52
N PHE A 77 8.31 -13.36 7.56
CA PHE A 77 7.09 -13.49 6.77
C PHE A 77 6.03 -12.51 7.24
N GLY A 78 5.87 -12.33 8.56
CA GLY A 78 4.96 -11.38 9.17
C GLY A 78 5.26 -9.95 8.75
N PHE A 79 6.54 -9.56 8.73
CA PHE A 79 6.97 -8.24 8.26
C PHE A 79 6.64 -8.02 6.77
N LEU A 80 6.95 -8.99 5.91
CA LEU A 80 6.67 -8.90 4.47
C LEU A 80 5.17 -8.85 4.16
N VAL A 81 4.39 -9.67 4.85
CA VAL A 81 2.94 -9.68 4.75
C VAL A 81 2.37 -8.34 5.22
N LEU A 82 2.84 -7.79 6.33
CA LEU A 82 2.42 -6.49 6.84
C LEU A 82 2.72 -5.37 5.83
N ALA A 83 3.92 -5.37 5.23
CA ALA A 83 4.30 -4.43 4.20
C ALA A 83 3.41 -4.55 2.95
N GLY A 84 3.13 -5.78 2.50
CA GLY A 84 2.23 -6.04 1.39
C GLY A 84 0.78 -5.61 1.67
N PHE A 85 0.29 -5.84 2.89
CA PHE A 85 -1.00 -5.32 3.34
C PHE A 85 -1.03 -3.81 3.32
N PHE A 86 0.01 -3.15 3.83
CA PHE A 86 0.09 -1.69 3.82
C PHE A 86 0.04 -1.15 2.38
N MET A 87 0.82 -1.73 1.47
CA MET A 87 0.79 -1.40 0.05
C MET A 87 -0.60 -1.62 -0.57
N PHE A 88 -1.25 -2.74 -0.26
CA PHE A 88 -2.60 -3.03 -0.76
C PHE A 88 -3.62 -1.99 -0.26
N PHE A 89 -3.62 -1.69 1.04
CA PHE A 89 -4.58 -0.77 1.65
C PHE A 89 -4.39 0.67 1.14
N THR A 90 -3.16 1.16 1.03
CA THR A 90 -2.91 2.52 0.53
C THR A 90 -3.37 2.68 -0.91
N SER A 91 -3.03 1.73 -1.80
CA SER A 91 -3.51 1.74 -3.19
C SER A 91 -5.03 1.56 -3.28
N TYR A 92 -5.62 0.70 -2.46
CA TYR A 92 -7.07 0.48 -2.45
C TYR A 92 -7.85 1.72 -2.01
N ILE A 93 -7.38 2.41 -0.95
CA ILE A 93 -8.01 3.65 -0.46
C ILE A 93 -7.92 4.73 -1.54
N SER A 94 -6.75 4.88 -2.18
CA SER A 94 -6.53 5.81 -3.30
C SER A 94 -7.49 5.52 -4.46
N LEU A 95 -7.63 4.25 -4.86
CA LEU A 95 -8.52 3.81 -5.93
C LEU A 95 -9.99 4.10 -5.60
N LYS A 96 -10.44 3.77 -4.39
CA LYS A 96 -11.82 4.01 -3.93
C LYS A 96 -12.16 5.49 -3.92
N ARG A 97 -11.26 6.33 -3.39
CA ARG A 97 -11.40 7.80 -3.36
C ARG A 97 -11.52 8.38 -4.77
N SER A 98 -10.64 7.96 -5.67
CA SER A 98 -10.62 8.47 -7.04
C SER A 98 -11.88 8.07 -7.81
N PHE A 99 -12.30 6.82 -7.70
CA PHE A 99 -13.52 6.32 -8.33
C PHE A 99 -14.77 7.10 -7.88
N GLN A 100 -14.90 7.35 -6.58
CA GLN A 100 -16.02 8.14 -6.06
C GLN A 100 -16.00 9.57 -6.63
N ARG A 101 -14.84 10.24 -6.60
CA ARG A 101 -14.71 11.60 -7.13
C ARG A 101 -15.02 11.68 -8.63
N ASN A 102 -14.55 10.72 -9.42
CA ASN A 102 -14.77 10.73 -10.87
C ASN A 102 -16.23 10.45 -11.23
N LYS A 103 -16.93 9.64 -10.42
CA LYS A 103 -18.36 9.39 -10.58
C LYS A 103 -19.18 10.64 -10.24
N ASP A 104 -18.85 11.34 -9.16
CA ASP A 104 -19.53 12.59 -8.77
C ASP A 104 -19.38 13.66 -9.86
N LEU A 105 -18.18 13.82 -10.44
CA LEU A 105 -17.92 14.76 -11.53
C LEU A 105 -18.67 14.44 -12.83
N GLN A 106 -18.96 13.17 -13.08
CA GLN A 106 -19.69 12.74 -14.27
C GLN A 106 -21.19 13.04 -14.11
N ASP A 107 -21.75 12.85 -12.91
CA ASP A 107 -23.15 13.13 -12.58
C ASP A 107 -23.46 14.65 -12.61
N ASP A 108 -22.51 15.49 -12.18
CA ASP A 108 -22.63 16.96 -12.24
C ASP A 108 -22.58 17.54 -13.68
N SER A 109 -22.15 16.73 -14.67
CA SER A 109 -21.94 17.15 -16.06
C SER A 109 -23.06 16.78 -17.04
N GLU A 110 -24.02 15.96 -16.59
CA GLU A 110 -25.23 15.57 -17.34
C GLU A 110 -26.44 16.45 -16.98
#